data_AF-A0A5M5ZLJ7-F1
#
_entry.id   AF-A0A5M5ZLJ7-F1
#
_cell.length_a   1.000
_cell.length_b   1.000
_cell.length_c   1.000
_cell.angle_alpha   90.00
_cell.angle_beta   90.00
_cell.angle_gamma   90.00
#
_symmetry.space_group_name_H-M   'P 1'
#
loop_
_entity.id
_entity.type
_entity.pdbx_description
1 polymer ?
#
loop_
_entity_poly.entity_id
_entity_poly.type
_entity_poly.pdbx_seq_one_letter_code
_entity_poly.pdbx_strand_id
1 'polypeptide(L)'
;DIQPDMERTSEYRTEFTLDETDFRESIHPKKDFTLEDTAFSPQPYYQVFQERLGFLPNLSIIDLLFNMGPESLLVLQKSITC
;
A
#
# COMPACT_ATOMS: atom_id res chain seq x y z
N ASP A 1 -8.89 -17.78 -5.93
CA ASP A 1 -9.99 -16.94 -5.45
C ASP A 1 -9.66 -16.57 -4.01
N ILE A 2 -9.66 -15.28 -3.66
CA ILE A 2 -9.36 -14.84 -2.29
C ILE A 2 -10.70 -14.85 -1.55
N GLN A 3 -10.82 -15.68 -0.52
CA GLN A 3 -11.98 -15.70 0.37
C GLN A 3 -11.55 -15.16 1.74
N PRO A 4 -11.72 -13.84 1.99
CA PRO A 4 -11.36 -13.28 3.27
C PRO A 4 -12.34 -13.76 4.34
N ASP A 5 -11.81 -14.14 5.49
CA ASP A 5 -12.62 -14.35 6.69
C ASP A 5 -12.97 -12.99 7.29
N MET A 6 -14.26 -12.65 7.33
CA MET A 6 -14.73 -11.32 7.70
C MET A 6 -15.90 -11.44 8.69
N GLU A 7 -15.73 -10.83 9.86
CA GLU A 7 -16.75 -10.73 10.89
C GLU A 7 -16.96 -9.28 11.31
N ARG A 8 -18.17 -8.96 11.80
CA ARG A 8 -18.46 -7.62 12.32
C ARG A 8 -17.91 -7.51 13.73
N THR A 9 -17.15 -6.45 14.00
CA THR A 9 -16.74 -6.12 15.37
C THR A 9 -17.94 -5.60 16.18
N SER A 10 -18.02 -5.99 17.45
CA SER A 10 -19.02 -5.46 18.40
C SER A 10 -18.58 -4.14 19.05
N GLU A 11 -17.28 -3.87 19.06
CA GLU A 11 -16.68 -2.71 19.70
C GLU A 11 -15.41 -2.23 18.99
N TYR A 12 -14.96 -1.03 19.36
CA TYR A 12 -13.69 -0.45 18.93
C TYR A 12 -12.59 -0.78 19.95
N ARG A 13 -11.56 -1.52 19.54
CA ARG A 13 -10.41 -1.89 20.38
C ARG A 13 -9.21 -0.96 20.15
N THR A 14 -8.55 -0.56 21.23
CA THR A 14 -7.28 0.20 21.22
C THR A 14 -6.12 -0.57 21.80
N GLU A 15 -6.40 -1.70 22.49
CA GLU A 15 -5.40 -2.57 23.09
C GLU A 15 -5.37 -3.90 22.35
N PHE A 16 -4.18 -4.27 21.88
CA PHE A 16 -3.91 -5.47 21.10
C PHE A 16 -2.80 -6.28 21.77
N THR A 17 -2.92 -7.59 21.67
CA THR A 17 -1.87 -8.52 22.13
C THR A 17 -0.68 -8.52 21.18
N LEU A 18 0.44 -9.11 21.59
CA LEU A 18 1.65 -9.22 20.75
C LEU A 18 1.42 -9.99 19.45
N ASP A 19 0.44 -10.89 19.42
CA ASP A 19 0.11 -11.73 18.27
C ASP A 19 -0.93 -11.06 17.35
N GLU A 20 -1.49 -9.92 17.77
CA GLU A 20 -2.45 -9.15 16.99
C GLU A 20 -1.75 -7.96 16.32
N THR A 21 -1.93 -7.83 15.01
CA THR A 21 -1.39 -6.69 14.27
C THR A 21 -2.48 -5.65 14.02
N ASP A 22 -2.25 -4.41 14.46
CA ASP A 22 -3.10 -3.27 14.16
C ASP A 22 -2.49 -2.41 13.05
N PHE A 23 -3.06 -2.52 11.84
CA PHE A 23 -2.57 -1.79 10.67
C PHE A 23 -3.22 -0.42 10.46
N ARG A 24 -4.13 0.04 11.35
CA ARG A 24 -4.89 1.29 11.14
C ARG A 24 -3.99 2.51 10.99
N GLU A 25 -2.88 2.53 11.72
CA GLU A 25 -1.90 3.63 11.69
C GLU A 25 -0.67 3.33 10.82
N SER A 26 -0.67 2.22 10.07
CA SER A 26 0.44 1.83 9.19
C SER A 26 0.53 2.70 7.94
N ILE A 27 -0.60 3.22 7.45
CA ILE A 27 -0.64 4.13 6.30
C ILE A 27 -0.95 5.54 6.80
N HIS A 28 0.10 6.35 7.00
CA HIS A 28 -0.05 7.70 7.55
C HIS A 28 0.59 8.77 6.65
N PRO A 29 -0.15 9.81 6.21
CA PRO A 29 0.32 10.77 5.21
C PRO A 29 1.48 11.67 5.66
N LYS A 30 1.68 11.81 6.98
CA LYS A 30 2.78 12.60 7.56
C LYS A 30 3.98 11.77 7.99
N LYS A 31 3.90 10.44 7.93
CA LYS A 31 5.01 9.57 8.28
C LYS A 31 5.79 9.24 7.01
N ASP A 32 7.09 9.08 7.17
CA ASP A 32 7.95 8.64 6.07
C ASP A 32 7.75 7.14 5.87
N PHE A 33 7.13 6.77 4.74
CA PHE A 33 6.86 5.37 4.41
C PHE A 33 8.14 4.55 4.27
N THR A 34 9.27 5.18 3.92
CA THR A 34 10.55 4.47 3.77
C THR A 34 11.11 3.96 5.10
N LEU A 35 10.65 4.54 6.22
CA LEU A 35 11.04 4.13 7.57
C LEU A 35 10.02 3.17 8.19
N GLU A 36 8.73 3.38 7.93
CA GLU A 36 7.65 2.56 8.51
C GLU A 36 7.41 1.26 7.75
N ASP A 37 7.66 1.22 6.44
CA ASP A 37 7.49 0.04 5.59
C ASP A 37 8.79 -0.27 4.82
N THR A 38 9.69 -0.95 5.51
CA THR A 38 10.98 -1.37 4.93
C THR A 38 10.88 -2.57 3.98
N ALA A 39 9.71 -3.23 3.93
CA ALA A 39 9.45 -4.36 3.04
C ALA A 39 8.92 -3.92 1.66
N PHE A 40 8.63 -2.62 1.51
CA PHE A 40 8.08 -2.04 0.28
C PHE A 40 8.99 -0.95 -0.30
N SER A 41 9.35 -1.12 -1.57
CA SER A 41 10.13 -0.16 -2.35
C SER A 41 9.36 0.26 -3.60
N PRO A 42 8.78 1.48 -3.65
CA PRO A 42 7.96 1.90 -4.78
C PRO A 42 8.72 1.87 -6.11
N GLN A 43 8.18 1.14 -7.09
CA GLN A 43 8.75 1.06 -8.43
C GLN A 43 8.13 2.10 -9.37
N PRO A 44 8.93 2.76 -10.24
CA PRO A 44 8.39 3.62 -11.29
C PRO A 44 7.45 2.88 -12.24
N TYR A 45 6.33 3.52 -12.57
CA TYR A 45 5.34 3.05 -13.54
C TYR A 45 4.77 4.24 -14.34
N TYR A 46 4.00 3.98 -15.38
CA TYR A 46 3.36 5.05 -16.17
C TYR A 46 2.43 5.87 -15.29
N GLN A 47 2.62 7.19 -15.19
CA GLN A 47 1.67 8.10 -14.55
C GLN A 47 1.26 9.18 -15.54
N VAL A 48 -0.04 9.41 -15.73
CA VAL A 48 -0.55 10.41 -16.71
C VAL A 48 0.06 11.80 -16.52
N PHE A 49 0.35 12.20 -15.27
CA PHE A 49 0.92 13.52 -14.95
C PHE A 49 2.45 13.53 -14.79
N GLN A 50 3.13 12.43 -15.11
CA GLN A 50 4.58 12.29 -14.90
C GLN A 50 5.40 13.34 -15.65
N GLU A 51 5.00 13.70 -16.87
CA GLU A 51 5.71 14.70 -17.67
C GLU A 51 5.75 16.07 -16.99
N ARG A 52 4.74 16.38 -16.17
CA ARG A 52 4.60 17.69 -15.49
C ARG A 52 5.19 17.70 -14.08
N LEU A 53 5.05 16.60 -13.35
CA LEU A 53 5.38 16.54 -11.91
C LEU A 53 6.58 15.63 -11.60
N GLY A 54 7.11 14.92 -12.59
CA GLY A 54 7.98 13.78 -12.36
C GLY A 54 7.20 12.57 -11.82
N PHE A 55 7.92 11.49 -11.53
CA PHE A 55 7.34 10.31 -10.90
C PHE A 55 7.05 10.59 -9.43
N LEU A 56 5.82 10.33 -8.99
CA LEU A 56 5.41 10.44 -7.59
C LEU A 56 5.33 9.03 -6.97
N PRO A 57 6.24 8.66 -6.05
CA PRO A 57 6.21 7.36 -5.41
C PRO A 57 5.10 7.25 -4.36
N ASN A 58 4.75 6.02 -3.99
CA ASN A 58 3.85 5.71 -2.87
C ASN A 58 2.48 6.41 -2.93
N LEU A 59 1.93 6.54 -4.15
CA LEU A 59 0.54 6.96 -4.35
C LEU A 59 -0.45 5.83 -3.98
N SER A 60 -1.73 6.17 -3.91
CA SER A 60 -2.81 5.20 -3.69
C SER A 60 -2.75 4.06 -4.71
N ILE A 61 -3.09 2.84 -4.28
CA ILE A 61 -3.20 1.67 -5.16
C ILE A 61 -4.13 1.91 -6.36
N ILE A 62 -5.12 2.78 -6.19
CA ILE A 62 -6.06 3.17 -7.26
C ILE A 62 -5.33 3.88 -8.42
N ASP A 63 -4.32 4.69 -8.12
CA ASP A 63 -3.51 5.36 -9.15
C ASP A 63 -2.76 4.35 -10.00
N LEU A 64 -2.09 3.37 -9.36
CA LEU A 64 -1.42 2.29 -10.06
C LEU A 64 -2.38 1.47 -10.93
N LEU A 65 -3.55 1.10 -10.39
CA LEU A 65 -4.54 0.29 -11.09
C LEU A 65 -5.11 1.01 -12.33
N PHE A 66 -5.39 2.30 -12.25
CA PHE A 66 -5.93 3.03 -13.40
C PHE A 66 -4.89 3.38 -14.45
N ASN A 67 -3.63 3.53 -14.05
CA ASN A 67 -2.56 3.78 -15.00
C ASN A 67 -2.04 2.51 -15.70
N MET A 68 -1.97 1.38 -14.99
CA MET A 68 -1.32 0.15 -15.49
C MET A 68 -2.29 -1.00 -15.76
N GLY A 69 -3.50 -0.98 -15.19
CA GLY A 69 -4.50 -2.04 -15.38
C GLY A 69 -3.96 -3.42 -14.95
N PRO A 70 -4.05 -4.46 -15.80
CA PRO A 70 -3.50 -5.78 -15.48
C PRO A 70 -1.99 -5.78 -15.17
N GLU A 71 -1.24 -4.85 -15.77
CA GLU A 71 0.21 -4.73 -15.58
C GLU A 71 0.60 -4.18 -14.20
N SER A 72 -0.37 -3.69 -13.41
CA SER A 72 -0.14 -3.27 -12.02
C SER A 72 0.49 -4.39 -11.18
N LEU A 73 0.15 -5.65 -11.47
CA LEU A 73 0.72 -6.80 -10.77
C LEU A 73 2.25 -6.87 -10.92
N LEU A 74 2.78 -6.58 -12.12
CA LEU A 74 4.22 -6.58 -12.37
C LEU A 74 4.94 -5.51 -11.56
N VAL A 75 4.32 -4.34 -11.41
CA VAL A 75 4.87 -3.25 -10.60
C VAL A 75 4.89 -3.67 -9.14
N LEU A 76 3.78 -4.20 -8.61
CA LEU A 76 3.70 -4.65 -7.21
C LEU A 76 4.69 -5.75 -6.87
N GLN A 77 4.86 -6.74 -7.75
CA GLN A 77 5.83 -7.83 -7.55
C GLN A 77 7.27 -7.32 -7.42
N LYS A 78 7.63 -6.29 -8.19
CA LYS A 78 8.95 -5.65 -8.11
C LYS A 78 9.09 -4.73 -6.91
N SER A 79 7.98 -4.27 -6.32
CA SER A 79 7.99 -3.38 -5.17
C SER A 79 8.19 -4.09 -3.83
N ILE A 80 8.02 -5.42 -3.77
CA ILE A 80 8.23 -6.18 -2.54
C ILE A 80 9.71 -6.55 -2.44
N THR A 81 10.38 -6.08 -1.39
CA THR A 81 11.75 -6.47 -1.07
C THR A 81 11.73 -7.62 -0.06
N CYS A 82 12.03 -8.83 -0.53
CA CYS A 82 12.31 -9.99 0.32
C CYS A 82 13.77 -10.01 0.77
#